data_AF-A0A232FP99-F1
#
_entry.id   AF-A0A232FP99-F1
#
_cell.length_a   1.000
_cell.length_b   1.000
_cell.length_c   1.000
_cell.angle_alpha   90.00
_cell.angle_beta   90.00
_cell.angle_gamma   90.00
#
_symmetry.space_group_name_H-M   'P 1'
#
loop_
_entity.id
_entity.type
_entity.pdbx_description
1 polymer ?
#
loop_
_entity_poly.entity_id
_entity_poly.type
_entity_poly.pdbx_seq_one_letter_code
_entity_poly.pdbx_strand_id
1 'polypeptide(L)'
;MSLVRWLTTAARLRLWVSQERSNNKLKITVTYIMKVYVSTWFRIKNFNYCIDGPENLLHMIQQSRYMPPTLRTLFDETIQNNSYFAHPENILLAMLADERKSIRQKAYDKIVEVRENHPVSRNGIRKFIKPNINFDASSYELLINWDDSDTEPPLTILLSAEQLLYYVNNHDPRNKIFRFPYHTQAVERGVKKVTETSKHVCDEAAKDKYIRTTLQRRKIMPKFNTKAEFKM
;
A
#
# COMPACT_ATOMS: atom_id res chain seq x y z
N MET A 1 3.33 0.72 7.65
CA MET A 1 4.81 0.93 7.71
C MET A 1 5.29 0.61 9.13
N SER A 2 6.31 -0.25 9.31
CA SER A 2 6.71 -0.71 10.66
C SER A 2 7.53 0.34 11.44
N LEU A 3 7.32 0.41 12.76
CA LEU A 3 8.08 1.23 13.72
C LEU A 3 9.61 1.05 13.58
N VAL A 4 10.06 -0.13 13.14
CA VAL A 4 11.47 -0.47 12.94
C VAL A 4 12.11 0.36 11.83
N ARG A 5 11.39 0.62 10.72
CA ARG A 5 11.92 1.47 9.62
C ARG A 5 12.08 2.92 10.08
N TRP A 6 11.20 3.40 10.96
CA TRP A 6 11.31 4.74 11.56
C TRP A 6 12.56 4.89 12.43
N LEU A 7 12.92 3.88 13.22
CA LEU A 7 14.11 3.91 14.07
C LEU A 7 15.41 4.05 13.23
N THR A 8 15.50 3.36 12.09
CA THR A 8 16.63 3.51 11.17
C THR A 8 16.70 4.92 10.57
N THR A 9 15.55 5.50 10.21
CA THR A 9 15.43 6.87 9.69
C THR A 9 15.84 7.90 10.75
N ALA A 10 15.35 7.77 11.98
CA ALA A 10 15.68 8.64 13.11
C ALA A 10 17.17 8.56 13.48
N ALA A 11 17.79 7.37 13.42
CA ALA A 11 19.22 7.20 13.65
C ALA A 11 20.07 7.94 12.60
N ARG A 12 19.66 7.91 11.32
CA ARG A 12 20.34 8.66 10.24
C ARG A 12 20.19 10.18 10.40
N LEU A 13 19.02 10.65 10.83
CA LEU A 13 18.79 12.06 11.16
C LEU A 13 19.68 12.52 12.33
N ARG A 14 19.78 11.72 13.39
CA ARG A 14 20.66 11.99 14.53
C ARG A 14 22.13 12.05 14.11
N LEU A 15 22.60 11.12 13.27
CA LEU A 15 23.98 11.12 12.75
C LEU A 15 24.31 12.39 11.97
N TRP A 16 23.35 12.90 11.19
CA TRP A 16 23.53 14.15 10.44
C TRP A 16 23.68 15.36 11.35
N VAL A 17 22.85 15.47 12.41
CA VAL A 17 22.95 16.56 13.40
C VAL A 17 24.29 16.53 14.15
N SER A 18 24.88 15.34 14.34
CA SER A 18 26.15 15.18 15.08
C SER A 18 27.43 15.42 14.26
N GLN A 19 27.35 15.61 12.95
CA GLN A 19 28.54 15.78 12.10
C GLN A 19 28.84 17.26 11.81
N GLU A 20 30.02 17.75 12.21
CA GLU A 20 30.47 19.13 11.97
C GLU A 20 30.80 19.43 10.50
N ARG A 21 31.14 18.41 9.69
CA ARG A 21 31.35 18.53 8.24
C ARG A 21 30.22 17.88 7.48
N SER A 22 29.39 18.68 6.81
CA SER A 22 28.26 18.17 6.03
C SER A 22 28.73 17.34 4.84
N ASN A 23 28.55 16.02 4.88
CA ASN A 23 28.74 15.15 3.73
C ASN A 23 27.54 15.33 2.77
N ASN A 24 27.81 15.69 1.51
CA ASN A 24 26.77 15.87 0.50
C ASN A 24 25.83 14.66 0.36
N LYS A 25 26.36 13.43 0.50
CA LYS A 25 25.54 12.19 0.47
C LYS A 25 24.56 12.11 1.64
N LEU A 26 25.00 12.51 2.84
CA LEU A 26 24.14 12.57 4.02
C LEU A 26 23.09 13.67 3.89
N LYS A 27 23.45 14.84 3.34
CA LYS A 27 22.52 15.94 3.07
C LYS A 27 21.41 15.52 2.10
N ILE A 28 21.76 14.83 1.00
CA ILE A 28 20.79 14.27 0.04
C ILE A 28 19.86 13.27 0.74
N THR A 29 20.43 12.35 1.53
CA THR A 29 19.66 11.31 2.24
C THR A 29 18.67 11.91 3.23
N VAL A 30 19.10 12.88 4.04
CA VAL A 30 18.24 13.58 5.00
C VAL A 30 17.18 14.41 4.30
N THR A 31 17.53 15.09 3.20
CA THR A 31 16.57 15.84 2.41
C THR A 31 15.49 14.92 1.83
N TYR A 32 15.86 13.75 1.33
CA TYR A 32 14.92 12.72 0.89
C TYR A 32 13.99 12.25 2.00
N ILE A 33 14.57 11.95 3.17
CA ILE A 33 13.80 11.52 4.34
C ILE A 33 12.72 12.56 4.68
N MET A 34 13.11 13.84 4.76
CA MET A 34 12.17 14.90 5.14
C MET A 34 11.14 15.21 4.06
N LYS A 35 11.56 15.38 2.80
CA LYS A 35 10.67 15.81 1.72
C LYS A 35 9.75 14.70 1.20
N VAL A 36 10.26 13.48 1.09
CA VAL A 36 9.50 12.37 0.48
C VAL A 36 8.98 11.41 1.53
N TYR A 37 9.88 10.83 2.33
CA TYR A 37 9.51 9.71 3.20
C TYR A 37 8.57 10.14 4.34
N VAL A 38 8.96 11.18 5.09
CA VAL A 38 8.18 11.71 6.23
C VAL A 38 6.85 12.27 5.74
N SER A 39 6.86 13.07 4.66
CA SER A 39 5.65 13.62 4.03
C SER A 39 4.66 12.53 3.63
N THR A 40 5.14 11.51 2.89
CA THR A 40 4.31 10.37 2.46
C THR A 40 3.82 9.56 3.66
N TRP A 41 4.65 9.39 4.70
CA TRP A 41 4.25 8.66 5.90
C TRP A 41 3.11 9.35 6.66
N PHE A 42 3.21 10.67 6.89
CA PHE A 42 2.13 11.42 7.54
C PHE A 42 0.85 11.37 6.70
N ARG A 43 0.98 11.50 5.37
CA ARG A 43 -0.16 11.37 4.46
C ARG A 43 -0.84 10.01 4.61
N ILE A 44 -0.09 8.91 4.57
CA ILE A 44 -0.61 7.55 4.75
C ILE A 44 -1.24 7.35 6.13
N LYS A 45 -0.77 8.05 7.18
CA LYS A 45 -1.38 7.96 8.51
C LYS A 45 -2.76 8.63 8.57
N ASN A 46 -2.93 9.73 7.83
CA ASN A 46 -4.20 10.45 7.73
C ASN A 46 -5.17 9.81 6.73
N PHE A 47 -4.64 9.30 5.61
CA PHE A 47 -5.36 8.68 4.50
C PHE A 47 -4.92 7.23 4.35
N ASN A 48 -5.49 6.35 5.18
CA ASN A 48 -5.02 4.98 5.37
C ASN A 48 -5.93 3.91 4.76
N TYR A 49 -6.95 4.30 4.00
CA TYR A 49 -7.90 3.39 3.39
C TYR A 49 -7.41 2.93 2.01
N CYS A 50 -7.85 1.74 1.56
CA CYS A 50 -7.44 1.20 0.26
C CYS A 50 -7.69 2.18 -0.89
N ILE A 51 -8.78 2.96 -0.81
CA ILE A 51 -9.13 4.02 -1.77
C ILE A 51 -8.11 5.17 -1.82
N ASP A 52 -7.36 5.41 -0.75
CA ASP A 52 -6.35 6.46 -0.69
C ASP A 52 -5.00 6.00 -1.28
N GLY A 53 -4.85 4.70 -1.53
CA GLY A 53 -3.60 4.08 -1.95
C GLY A 53 -2.99 4.68 -3.22
N PRO A 54 -3.74 4.73 -4.35
CA PRO A 54 -3.27 5.32 -5.60
C PRO A 54 -2.84 6.79 -5.46
N GLU A 55 -3.62 7.57 -4.72
CA GLU A 55 -3.33 8.99 -4.48
C GLU A 55 -2.09 9.18 -3.60
N ASN A 56 -1.90 8.33 -2.59
CA ASN A 56 -0.70 8.30 -1.78
C ASN A 56 0.55 7.91 -2.59
N LEU A 57 0.41 7.02 -3.58
CA LEU A 57 1.47 6.65 -4.51
C LEU A 57 1.83 7.83 -5.43
N LEU A 58 0.83 8.51 -6.00
CA LEU A 58 1.03 9.71 -6.81
C LEU A 58 1.74 10.81 -6.01
N HIS A 59 1.29 11.06 -4.78
CA HIS A 59 1.95 12.03 -3.88
C HIS A 59 3.44 11.70 -3.71
N MET A 60 3.79 10.43 -3.47
CA MET A 60 5.18 10.02 -3.33
C MET A 60 6.00 10.28 -4.61
N ILE A 61 5.43 10.02 -5.78
CA ILE A 61 6.05 10.29 -7.10
C ILE A 61 6.28 11.80 -7.29
N GLN A 62 5.29 12.62 -6.97
CA GLN A 62 5.38 14.09 -7.07
C GLN A 62 6.45 14.64 -6.12
N GLN A 63 6.50 14.14 -4.88
CA GLN A 63 7.52 14.55 -3.91
C GLN A 63 8.93 14.15 -4.33
N SER A 64 9.14 13.11 -5.15
CA SER A 64 10.48 12.74 -5.61
C SER A 64 10.98 13.57 -6.81
N ARG A 65 10.12 14.35 -7.48
CA ARG A 65 10.49 15.10 -8.71
C ARG A 65 11.57 16.17 -8.50
N TYR A 66 11.78 16.69 -7.29
CA TYR A 66 12.86 17.68 -7.03
C TYR A 66 14.26 17.10 -7.19
N MET A 67 14.41 15.77 -7.20
CA MET A 67 15.70 15.11 -7.26
C MET A 67 16.40 15.28 -8.61
N PRO A 68 17.75 15.26 -8.64
CA PRO A 68 18.50 15.23 -9.90
C PRO A 68 18.19 13.96 -10.69
N PRO A 69 18.29 13.98 -12.03
CA PRO A 69 17.87 12.88 -12.90
C PRO A 69 18.46 11.51 -12.52
N THR A 70 19.76 11.46 -12.20
CA THR A 70 20.46 10.21 -11.85
C THR A 70 19.86 9.51 -10.62
N LEU A 71 19.53 10.28 -9.58
CA LEU A 71 18.88 9.73 -8.37
C LEU A 71 17.42 9.43 -8.64
N ARG A 72 16.74 10.28 -9.40
CA ARG A 72 15.33 10.13 -9.74
C ARG A 72 15.06 8.78 -10.40
N THR A 73 15.89 8.36 -11.36
CA THR A 73 15.76 7.05 -12.01
C THR A 73 15.84 5.89 -11.00
N LEU A 74 16.80 5.92 -10.07
CA LEU A 74 16.93 4.89 -9.03
C LEU A 74 15.70 4.84 -8.10
N PHE A 75 15.15 6.01 -7.77
CA PHE A 75 13.92 6.09 -6.98
C PHE A 75 12.71 5.59 -7.77
N ASP A 76 12.61 5.93 -9.05
CA ASP A 76 11.52 5.49 -9.91
C ASP A 76 11.54 3.97 -10.08
N GLU A 77 12.71 3.35 -10.22
CA GLU A 77 12.86 1.89 -10.16
C GLU A 77 12.39 1.31 -8.83
N THR A 78 12.68 1.98 -7.71
CA THR A 78 12.24 1.54 -6.38
C THR A 78 10.73 1.63 -6.22
N ILE A 79 10.11 2.69 -6.75
CA ILE A 79 8.66 2.91 -6.75
C ILE A 79 7.99 1.89 -7.67
N GLN A 80 8.54 1.68 -8.87
CA GLN A 80 8.08 0.69 -9.85
C GLN A 80 8.07 -0.72 -9.27
N ASN A 81 9.07 -1.07 -8.46
CA ASN A 81 9.12 -2.37 -7.78
C ASN A 81 8.05 -2.54 -6.69
N ASN A 82 7.47 -1.45 -6.20
CA ASN A 82 6.41 -1.44 -5.20
C ASN A 82 5.09 -0.86 -5.74
N SER A 83 4.85 -0.94 -7.05
CA SER A 83 3.72 -0.31 -7.76
C SER A 83 2.36 -0.95 -7.53
N TYR A 84 2.20 -1.81 -6.52
CA TYR A 84 0.96 -2.54 -6.27
C TYR A 84 -0.27 -1.63 -6.04
N PHE A 85 -0.08 -0.42 -5.49
CA PHE A 85 -1.19 0.53 -5.35
C PHE A 85 -1.62 1.16 -6.68
N ALA A 86 -0.80 1.10 -7.73
CA ALA A 86 -1.21 1.46 -9.08
C ALA A 86 -1.95 0.33 -9.80
N HIS A 87 -2.10 -0.86 -9.20
CA HIS A 87 -2.83 -1.96 -9.84
C HIS A 87 -4.23 -1.50 -10.27
N PRO A 88 -4.74 -1.88 -11.47
CA PRO A 88 -6.02 -1.40 -11.98
C PRO A 88 -7.16 -1.51 -10.97
N GLU A 89 -7.27 -2.65 -10.28
CA GLU A 89 -8.24 -2.86 -9.19
C GLU A 89 -8.17 -1.82 -8.06
N ASN A 90 -6.96 -1.43 -7.64
CA ASN A 90 -6.80 -0.43 -6.59
C ASN A 90 -7.18 0.96 -7.08
N ILE A 91 -6.84 1.28 -8.34
CA ILE A 91 -7.24 2.55 -8.96
C ILE A 91 -8.76 2.61 -9.14
N LEU A 92 -9.41 1.55 -9.62
CA LEU A 92 -10.87 1.48 -9.76
C LEU A 92 -11.58 1.69 -8.42
N LEU A 93 -11.07 1.11 -7.33
CA LEU A 93 -11.61 1.35 -5.99
C LEU A 93 -11.49 2.82 -5.58
N ALA A 94 -10.35 3.45 -5.80
CA ALA A 94 -10.15 4.87 -5.53
C ALA A 94 -11.09 5.73 -6.38
N MET A 95 -11.22 5.43 -7.67
CA MET A 95 -12.07 6.15 -8.60
C MET A 95 -13.56 6.06 -8.23
N LEU A 96 -14.04 4.88 -7.78
CA LEU A 96 -15.42 4.72 -7.29
C LEU A 96 -15.74 5.57 -6.06
N ALA A 97 -14.72 5.89 -5.25
CA ALA A 97 -14.84 6.71 -4.05
C ALA A 97 -14.42 8.17 -4.26
N ASP A 98 -14.07 8.58 -5.49
CA ASP A 98 -13.66 9.96 -5.80
C ASP A 98 -14.85 10.91 -5.64
N GLU A 99 -14.58 12.15 -5.25
CA GLU A 99 -15.59 13.20 -5.12
C GLU A 99 -16.18 13.61 -6.48
N ARG A 100 -15.40 13.50 -7.55
CA ARG A 100 -15.78 13.89 -8.91
C ARG A 100 -16.60 12.78 -9.56
N LYS A 101 -17.85 13.11 -9.90
CA LYS A 101 -18.79 12.17 -10.56
C LYS A 101 -18.25 11.61 -11.88
N SER A 102 -17.52 12.43 -12.65
CA SER A 102 -16.92 11.99 -13.92
C SER A 102 -15.95 10.82 -13.76
N ILE A 103 -15.18 10.80 -12.67
CA ILE A 103 -14.22 9.72 -12.39
C ILE A 103 -14.93 8.47 -11.88
N ARG A 104 -15.92 8.64 -11.00
CA ARG A 104 -16.77 7.52 -10.58
C ARG A 104 -17.45 6.85 -11.78
N GLN A 105 -17.91 7.65 -12.75
CA GLN A 105 -18.51 7.14 -13.98
C GLN A 105 -17.51 6.33 -14.80
N LYS A 106 -16.29 6.84 -15.05
CA LYS A 106 -15.24 6.08 -15.73
C LYS A 106 -14.94 4.74 -15.06
N ALA A 107 -14.92 4.70 -13.73
CA ALA A 107 -14.70 3.45 -12.99
C ALA A 107 -15.84 2.45 -13.18
N TYR A 108 -17.09 2.94 -13.13
CA TYR A 108 -18.26 2.12 -13.40
C TYR A 108 -18.25 1.56 -14.82
N ASP A 109 -18.01 2.40 -15.82
CA ASP A 109 -17.96 2.00 -17.22
C ASP A 109 -16.92 0.89 -17.42
N LYS A 110 -15.72 1.05 -16.82
CA LYS A 110 -14.66 0.03 -16.91
C LYS A 110 -15.01 -1.26 -16.18
N ILE A 111 -15.65 -1.19 -15.01
CA ILE A 111 -16.07 -2.40 -14.28
C ILE A 111 -17.15 -3.16 -15.05
N VAL A 112 -18.11 -2.45 -15.66
CA VAL A 112 -19.14 -3.06 -16.50
C VAL A 112 -18.51 -3.72 -17.73
N GLU A 113 -17.61 -3.03 -18.43
CA GLU A 113 -16.84 -3.57 -19.56
C GLU A 113 -16.10 -4.87 -19.19
N VAL A 114 -15.40 -4.89 -18.04
CA VAL A 114 -14.68 -6.08 -17.57
C VAL A 114 -15.64 -7.24 -17.26
N ARG A 115 -16.83 -6.96 -16.72
CA ARG A 115 -17.85 -7.99 -16.43
C ARG A 115 -18.43 -8.61 -17.68
N GLU A 116 -18.63 -7.80 -18.72
CA GLU A 116 -19.15 -8.24 -20.02
C GLU A 116 -18.11 -9.08 -20.77
N ASN A 117 -16.84 -8.64 -20.78
CA ASN A 117 -15.76 -9.30 -21.50
C ASN A 117 -15.20 -10.55 -20.80
N HIS A 118 -15.25 -10.60 -19.46
CA HIS A 118 -14.62 -11.68 -18.67
C HIS A 118 -15.56 -12.28 -17.59
N PRO A 119 -16.69 -12.90 -17.97
CA PRO A 119 -17.62 -13.51 -17.02
C PRO A 119 -17.00 -14.67 -16.20
N VAL A 120 -15.90 -15.25 -16.70
CA VAL A 120 -15.21 -16.41 -16.11
C VAL A 120 -14.26 -16.03 -14.95
N SER A 121 -13.97 -14.74 -14.74
CA SER A 121 -13.04 -14.28 -13.69
C SER A 121 -13.49 -14.57 -12.25
N ARG A 122 -14.74 -15.05 -12.06
CA ARG A 122 -15.23 -15.56 -10.78
C ARG A 122 -14.56 -16.88 -10.35
N ASN A 123 -14.08 -17.70 -11.28
CA ASN A 123 -13.59 -19.06 -11.00
C ASN A 123 -12.09 -19.28 -11.31
N GLY A 124 -11.43 -18.33 -11.99
CA GLY A 124 -10.00 -18.41 -12.32
C GLY A 124 -9.10 -17.84 -11.22
N ILE A 125 -7.84 -18.32 -11.13
CA ILE A 125 -6.83 -17.73 -10.26
C ILE A 125 -6.48 -16.33 -10.79
N ARG A 126 -6.81 -15.29 -10.00
CA ARG A 126 -6.47 -13.90 -10.31
C ARG A 126 -4.95 -13.69 -10.26
N LYS A 127 -4.37 -13.21 -11.36
CA LYS A 127 -2.96 -12.82 -11.41
C LYS A 127 -2.83 -11.36 -11.00
N PHE A 128 -2.26 -11.10 -9.82
CA PHE A 128 -2.01 -9.75 -9.33
C PHE A 128 -0.61 -9.29 -9.79
N ILE A 129 -0.53 -8.77 -11.01
CA ILE A 129 0.72 -8.36 -11.66
C ILE A 129 0.95 -6.87 -11.42
N LYS A 130 2.17 -6.50 -11.03
CA LYS A 130 2.52 -5.09 -10.83
C LYS A 130 2.45 -4.34 -12.17
N PRO A 131 1.76 -3.19 -12.25
CA PRO A 131 1.67 -2.43 -13.50
C PRO A 131 2.92 -1.59 -13.72
N ASN A 132 3.15 -1.19 -14.98
CA ASN A 132 4.10 -0.14 -15.31
C ASN A 132 3.51 1.24 -14.99
N ILE A 133 4.20 2.00 -14.16
CA ILE A 133 3.77 3.32 -13.72
C ILE A 133 4.16 4.37 -14.77
N ASN A 134 3.21 5.24 -15.11
CA ASN A 134 3.47 6.51 -15.74
C ASN A 134 3.92 7.55 -14.69
N PHE A 135 5.22 7.84 -14.64
CA PHE A 135 5.80 8.77 -13.66
C PHE A 135 5.48 10.26 -13.95
N ASP A 136 4.97 10.56 -15.15
CA ASP A 136 4.58 11.91 -15.57
C ASP A 136 3.06 12.14 -15.42
N ALA A 137 2.35 11.21 -14.77
CA ALA A 137 0.92 11.31 -14.54
C ALA A 137 0.54 12.55 -13.71
N SER A 138 -0.45 13.31 -14.19
CA SER A 138 -0.99 14.47 -13.48
C SER A 138 -2.04 14.11 -12.43
N SER A 139 -2.71 12.97 -12.60
CA SER A 139 -3.72 12.42 -11.70
C SER A 139 -3.55 10.92 -11.53
N TYR A 140 -4.09 10.36 -10.45
CA TYR A 140 -3.86 8.96 -10.10
C TYR A 140 -4.54 7.99 -11.09
N GLU A 141 -5.61 8.42 -11.76
CA GLU A 141 -6.28 7.66 -12.83
C GLU A 141 -5.39 7.47 -14.08
N LEU A 142 -4.35 8.29 -14.23
CA LEU A 142 -3.39 8.24 -15.35
C LEU A 142 -2.08 7.55 -14.98
N LEU A 143 -1.99 6.93 -13.79
CA LEU A 143 -0.79 6.22 -13.34
C LEU A 143 -0.48 4.97 -14.16
N ILE A 144 -1.47 4.40 -14.86
CA ILE A 144 -1.32 3.18 -15.64
C ILE A 144 -1.95 3.34 -17.02
N ASN A 145 -1.52 2.48 -17.95
CA ASN A 145 -2.32 2.22 -19.14
C ASN A 145 -3.48 1.28 -18.78
N TRP A 146 -4.68 1.61 -19.25
CA TRP A 146 -5.92 0.85 -19.00
C TRP A 146 -6.19 -0.23 -20.05
N ASP A 147 -5.44 -0.24 -21.16
CA ASP A 147 -5.60 -1.22 -22.24
C ASP A 147 -5.40 -2.66 -21.77
N ASP A 148 -4.51 -2.87 -20.78
CA ASP A 148 -4.18 -4.20 -20.22
C ASP A 148 -5.01 -4.54 -18.95
N SER A 149 -6.07 -3.79 -18.66
CA SER A 149 -6.84 -3.93 -17.42
C SER A 149 -8.04 -4.88 -17.56
N ASP A 150 -7.81 -6.16 -17.28
CA ASP A 150 -8.83 -7.21 -17.43
C ASP A 150 -9.52 -7.63 -16.11
N THR A 151 -9.24 -6.96 -14.99
CA THR A 151 -9.73 -7.39 -13.66
C THR A 151 -10.53 -6.33 -12.91
N GLU A 152 -11.68 -6.74 -12.35
CA GLU A 152 -12.46 -5.89 -11.44
C GLU A 152 -12.02 -6.08 -9.98
N PRO A 153 -12.13 -5.07 -9.10
CA PRO A 153 -11.78 -5.21 -7.69
C PRO A 153 -12.59 -6.32 -6.99
N PRO A 154 -11.99 -7.10 -6.05
CA PRO A 154 -12.74 -8.15 -5.33
C PRO A 154 -13.94 -7.60 -4.55
N LEU A 155 -13.83 -6.35 -4.09
CA LEU A 155 -14.88 -5.67 -3.33
C LEU A 155 -16.11 -5.33 -4.20
N THR A 156 -15.96 -5.26 -5.52
CA THR A 156 -17.08 -4.91 -6.43
C THR A 156 -17.81 -6.14 -6.94
N ILE A 157 -17.20 -7.33 -6.94
CA ILE A 157 -17.77 -8.58 -7.52
C ILE A 157 -19.21 -8.86 -7.04
N LEU A 158 -19.49 -8.63 -5.76
CA LEU A 158 -20.79 -8.90 -5.15
C LEU A 158 -21.82 -7.78 -5.35
N LEU A 159 -21.42 -6.64 -5.92
CA LEU A 159 -22.29 -5.51 -6.19
C LEU A 159 -22.90 -5.64 -7.59
N SER A 160 -24.22 -5.50 -7.68
CA SER A 160 -24.91 -5.43 -8.98
C SER A 160 -24.54 -4.14 -9.72
N ALA A 161 -24.77 -4.10 -11.04
CA ALA A 161 -24.55 -2.87 -11.83
C ALA A 161 -25.40 -1.71 -11.31
N GLU A 162 -26.64 -1.97 -10.89
CA GLU A 162 -27.54 -0.97 -10.29
C GLU A 162 -27.00 -0.43 -8.96
N GLN A 163 -26.46 -1.30 -8.11
CA GLN A 163 -25.83 -0.91 -6.85
C GLN A 163 -24.57 -0.07 -7.08
N LEU A 164 -23.73 -0.45 -8.05
CA LEU A 164 -22.57 0.36 -8.43
C LEU A 164 -23.00 1.74 -8.95
N LEU A 165 -24.00 1.79 -9.82
CA LEU A 165 -24.54 3.04 -10.36
C LEU A 165 -25.15 3.93 -9.27
N TYR A 166 -25.77 3.32 -8.25
CA TYR A 166 -26.21 4.04 -7.06
C TYR A 166 -25.03 4.75 -6.36
N TYR A 167 -23.89 4.08 -6.18
CA TYR A 167 -22.70 4.69 -5.58
C TYR A 167 -22.05 5.76 -6.46
N VAL A 168 -22.11 5.61 -7.79
CA VAL A 168 -21.63 6.63 -8.72
C VAL A 168 -22.47 7.91 -8.60
N ASN A 169 -23.79 7.77 -8.51
CA ASN A 169 -24.70 8.91 -8.44
C ASN A 169 -24.78 9.55 -7.06
N ASN A 170 -24.77 8.74 -6.01
CA ASN A 170 -24.88 9.17 -4.62
C ASN A 170 -23.53 9.01 -3.94
N HIS A 171 -22.68 10.04 -4.08
CA HIS A 171 -21.42 10.08 -3.35
C HIS A 171 -21.71 10.21 -1.85
N ASP A 172 -21.61 9.10 -1.13
CA ASP A 172 -21.59 9.12 0.33
C ASP A 172 -20.14 9.02 0.82
N PRO A 173 -19.54 10.13 1.30
CA PRO A 173 -18.22 10.09 1.88
C PRO A 173 -18.17 9.20 3.13
N ARG A 174 -19.30 8.81 3.74
CA ARG A 174 -19.35 7.91 4.90
C ARG A 174 -19.49 6.43 4.51
N ASN A 175 -19.53 6.11 3.22
CA ASN A 175 -19.69 4.74 2.76
C ASN A 175 -18.54 3.85 3.24
N LYS A 176 -18.86 2.91 4.14
CA LYS A 176 -17.89 2.03 4.78
C LYS A 176 -17.38 0.92 3.85
N ILE A 177 -18.08 0.65 2.75
CA ILE A 177 -17.76 -0.47 1.84
C ILE A 177 -16.36 -0.31 1.23
N PHE A 178 -15.90 0.92 1.01
CA PHE A 178 -14.59 1.16 0.39
C PHE A 178 -13.53 1.63 1.42
N ARG A 179 -13.89 1.78 2.70
CA ARG A 179 -13.02 2.31 3.76
C ARG A 179 -12.32 1.19 4.54
N PHE A 180 -11.63 0.30 3.83
CA PHE A 180 -10.79 -0.72 4.47
C PHE A 180 -9.39 -0.16 4.75
N PRO A 181 -8.94 -0.12 6.02
CA PRO A 181 -7.58 0.33 6.31
C PRO A 181 -6.56 -0.72 5.86
N TYR A 182 -5.53 -0.32 5.10
CA TYR A 182 -4.49 -1.26 4.63
C TYR A 182 -3.27 -1.35 5.57
N HIS A 183 -3.20 -0.51 6.60
CA HIS A 183 -2.17 -0.54 7.63
C HIS A 183 -2.75 -0.83 9.01
N THR A 184 -3.38 -2.00 9.15
CA THR A 184 -3.88 -2.45 10.44
C THR A 184 -2.76 -2.96 11.34
N GLN A 185 -2.97 -2.87 12.65
CA GLN A 185 -2.04 -3.44 13.63
C GLN A 185 -1.84 -4.95 13.42
N ALA A 186 -2.87 -5.66 12.93
CA ALA A 186 -2.78 -7.08 12.58
C ALA A 186 -1.78 -7.33 11.45
N VAL A 187 -1.86 -6.53 10.37
CA VAL A 187 -0.90 -6.58 9.26
C VAL A 187 0.52 -6.29 9.76
N GLU A 188 0.70 -5.26 10.59
CA GLU A 188 2.02 -4.92 11.15
C GLU A 188 2.60 -6.06 12.01
N ARG A 189 1.78 -6.70 12.85
CA ARG A 189 2.17 -7.88 13.65
C ARG A 189 2.52 -9.07 12.75
N GLY A 190 1.78 -9.28 11.67
CA GLY A 190 2.03 -10.33 10.68
C GLY A 190 3.39 -10.15 9.99
N VAL A 191 3.64 -8.97 9.43
CA VAL A 191 4.93 -8.62 8.81
C VAL A 191 6.09 -8.78 9.80
N LYS A 192 5.91 -8.34 11.05
CA LYS A 192 6.91 -8.54 12.10
C LYS A 192 7.21 -10.03 12.32
N LYS A 193 6.17 -10.86 12.42
CA LYS A 193 6.33 -12.30 12.65
C LYS A 193 7.03 -13.00 11.48
N VAL A 194 6.68 -12.68 10.23
CA VAL A 194 7.35 -13.20 9.04
C VAL A 194 8.82 -12.79 9.02
N THR A 195 9.12 -11.54 9.38
CA THR A 195 10.49 -11.02 9.48
C THR A 195 11.31 -11.74 10.54
N GLU A 196 10.74 -11.94 11.73
CA GLU A 196 11.37 -12.72 12.82
C GLU A 196 11.68 -14.15 12.37
N THR A 197 10.72 -14.81 11.73
CA THR A 197 10.87 -16.17 11.24
C THR A 197 11.94 -16.29 10.14
N SER A 198 12.06 -15.28 9.27
CA SER A 198 13.07 -15.27 8.21
C SER A 198 14.52 -15.25 8.73
N LYS A 199 14.73 -14.93 10.02
CA LYS A 199 16.05 -15.05 10.68
C LYS A 199 16.39 -16.49 11.07
N HIS A 200 15.41 -17.39 11.09
CA HIS A 200 15.55 -18.77 11.53
C HIS A 200 15.47 -19.77 10.39
N VAL A 201 14.65 -19.50 9.37
CA VAL A 201 14.38 -20.41 8.25
C VAL A 201 14.22 -19.64 6.93
N CYS A 202 14.78 -20.18 5.85
CA CYS A 202 14.77 -19.56 4.53
C CYS A 202 13.64 -20.07 3.62
N ASP A 203 13.31 -21.36 3.67
CA ASP A 203 12.33 -21.99 2.77
C ASP A 203 10.89 -21.61 3.12
N GLU A 204 10.03 -21.53 2.12
CA GLU A 204 8.63 -21.11 2.29
C GLU A 204 7.83 -22.07 3.19
N ALA A 205 7.87 -23.37 2.90
CA ALA A 205 7.19 -24.39 3.72
C ALA A 205 7.72 -24.42 5.16
N ALA A 206 9.03 -24.23 5.34
CA ALA A 206 9.64 -24.14 6.67
C ALA A 206 9.21 -22.88 7.41
N LYS A 207 9.13 -21.73 6.73
CA LYS A 207 8.62 -20.47 7.30
C LYS A 207 7.18 -20.62 7.76
N ASP A 208 6.29 -21.17 6.93
CA ASP A 208 4.88 -21.38 7.30
C ASP A 208 4.75 -22.31 8.51
N LYS A 209 5.43 -23.46 8.50
CA LYS A 209 5.46 -24.39 9.63
C LYS A 209 5.94 -23.71 10.92
N TYR A 210 7.05 -22.99 10.85
CA TYR A 210 7.62 -22.28 12.01
C TYR A 210 6.64 -21.23 12.56
N ILE A 211 5.98 -20.47 11.68
CA ILE A 211 4.98 -19.47 12.09
C ILE A 211 3.81 -20.15 12.80
N ARG A 212 3.23 -21.20 12.21
CA ARG A 212 2.10 -21.94 12.79
C ARG A 212 2.45 -22.55 14.15
N THR A 213 3.60 -23.23 14.25
CA THR A 213 4.08 -23.81 15.53
C THR A 213 4.31 -22.72 16.58
N THR A 214 4.88 -21.56 16.19
CA THR A 214 5.05 -20.46 17.15
C THR A 214 3.70 -19.92 17.63
N LEU A 215 2.73 -19.75 16.72
CA LEU A 215 1.40 -19.25 17.08
C LEU A 215 0.66 -20.24 18.00
N GLN A 216 0.77 -21.55 17.75
CA GLN A 216 0.24 -22.58 18.64
C GLN A 216 0.90 -22.55 20.00
N ARG A 217 2.25 -22.48 20.07
CA ARG A 217 2.98 -22.35 21.33
C ARG A 217 2.52 -21.13 22.13
N ARG A 218 2.31 -19.98 21.46
CA ARG A 218 1.80 -18.74 22.10
C ARG A 218 0.37 -18.89 22.64
N LYS A 219 -0.47 -19.74 22.04
CA LYS A 219 -1.82 -20.03 22.56
C LYS A 219 -1.78 -20.88 23.83
N ILE A 220 -0.82 -21.79 23.93
CA ILE A 220 -0.63 -22.66 25.11
C ILE A 220 0.02 -21.90 26.26
N MET A 221 0.86 -20.90 25.98
CA MET A 221 1.51 -20.13 27.04
C MET A 221 0.48 -19.42 27.93
N PRO A 222 0.62 -19.51 29.26
CA PRO A 222 -0.25 -18.82 30.19
C PRO A 222 -0.21 -17.32 29.94
N LYS A 223 -1.38 -16.68 29.99
CA LYS A 223 -1.51 -15.23 29.93
C LYS A 223 -1.44 -14.70 31.35
N PHE A 224 -0.56 -13.74 31.56
CA PHE A 224 -0.41 -13.04 32.82
C PHE A 224 -0.90 -11.61 32.64
N ASN A 225 -1.79 -11.15 33.51
CA ASN A 225 -2.31 -9.78 33.51
C ASN A 225 -1.34 -8.84 34.21
N THR A 226 -0.58 -9.35 35.18
CA THR A 226 0.40 -8.60 35.93
C THR A 226 1.75 -9.31 35.93
N LYS A 227 2.84 -8.53 36.08
CA LYS A 227 4.20 -9.08 36.12
C LYS A 227 4.42 -10.00 37.34
N ALA A 228 3.66 -9.80 38.42
CA ALA A 228 3.73 -10.60 39.64
C ALA A 228 3.18 -12.02 39.46
N GLU A 229 2.29 -12.24 38.50
CA GLU A 229 1.75 -13.59 38.19
C GLU A 229 2.77 -14.47 37.45
N PHE A 230 3.82 -13.88 36.89
CA PHE A 230 4.91 -14.63 36.24
C PHE A 230 5.85 -15.19 37.31
N LYS A 231 5.61 -16.44 37.72
CA LYS A 231 6.51 -17.18 38.62
C LYS A 231 7.67 -17.75 37.79
N MET A 232 8.90 -17.32 38.11
CA MET A 232 10.15 -17.92 37.59
C MET A 232 10.42 -19.27 38.25
#